data_AF-A0AAW5ZYB6-F1
#
_entry.id   AF-A0AAW5ZYB6-F1
#
_cell.length_a   1.000
_cell.length_b   1.000
_cell.length_c   1.000
_cell.angle_alpha   90.00
_cell.angle_beta   90.00
_cell.angle_gamma   90.00
#
_symmetry.space_group_name_H-M   'P 1'
#
loop_
_entity.id
_entity.type
_entity.pdbx_description
1 polymer ?
#
loop_
_entity_poly.entity_id
_entity_poly.type
_entity_poly.pdbx_seq_one_letter_code
_entity_poly.pdbx_strand_id
1 'polypeptide(L)'
;DTLEGAAGNDYLSGEGGSDTYVFNSGWGQDTINNYDTSSGRSDVIAFGEGITATDVIATRSGEDLILSLRNGSDKVTVQYYFSSDATGPYRIDQVRFADGTTWDVAAVKALVQVPTSGADNLYGYASDDVLNGLDGNDTLRGYAGNDTLRGDAGADTLY
;
A
#
# COMPACT_ATOMS: atom_id res chain seq x y z
N ASP A 1 -10.31 17.73 -2.02
CA ASP A 1 -11.07 17.55 -3.27
C ASP A 1 -11.54 16.10 -3.47
N THR A 2 -12.21 15.82 -4.60
CA THR A 2 -12.52 14.47 -5.07
C THR A 2 -11.98 14.30 -6.48
N LEU A 3 -11.17 13.27 -6.70
CA LEU A 3 -10.45 13.01 -7.94
C LEU A 3 -10.87 11.66 -8.52
N GLU A 4 -11.27 11.68 -9.79
CA GLU A 4 -11.69 10.51 -10.56
C GLU A 4 -10.88 10.47 -11.87
N GLY A 5 -9.92 9.55 -11.97
CA GLY A 5 -9.16 9.34 -13.22
C GLY A 5 -10.01 8.75 -14.35
N ALA A 6 -11.02 7.96 -13.96
CA ALA A 6 -11.85 7.16 -14.86
C ALA A 6 -11.03 6.06 -15.57
N ALA A 7 -11.44 5.67 -16.78
CA ALA A 7 -10.72 4.65 -17.54
C ALA A 7 -9.45 5.24 -18.16
N GLY A 8 -8.30 4.63 -17.89
CA GLY A 8 -7.04 5.12 -18.40
C GLY A 8 -5.85 4.56 -17.64
N ASN A 9 -4.71 5.23 -17.76
CA ASN A 9 -3.64 5.09 -16.79
C ASN A 9 -3.32 6.53 -16.40
N ASP A 10 -3.84 6.96 -15.26
CA ASP A 10 -3.87 8.36 -14.88
C ASP A 10 -2.84 8.69 -13.81
N TYR A 11 -2.48 9.97 -13.76
CA TYR A 11 -1.65 10.53 -12.71
C TYR A 11 -2.47 11.56 -11.92
N LEU A 12 -2.68 11.30 -10.63
CA LEU A 12 -3.55 12.07 -9.76
C LEU A 12 -2.75 12.75 -8.65
N SER A 13 -3.05 14.03 -8.41
CA SER A 13 -2.44 14.86 -7.36
C SER A 13 -3.51 15.74 -6.75
N GLY A 14 -3.89 15.48 -5.51
CA GLY A 14 -4.89 16.26 -4.75
C GLY A 14 -4.36 17.60 -4.22
N GLU A 15 -3.03 17.77 -4.22
CA GLU A 15 -2.35 18.94 -3.67
C GLU A 15 -2.57 19.09 -2.16
N GLY A 16 -3.03 20.25 -1.68
CA GLY A 16 -3.16 20.54 -0.26
C GLY A 16 -4.61 20.44 0.22
N GLY A 17 -4.84 19.77 1.34
CA GLY A 17 -6.16 19.62 1.92
C GLY A 17 -6.51 18.16 2.15
N SER A 18 -7.79 17.88 2.34
CA SER A 18 -8.26 16.49 2.45
C SER A 18 -8.85 16.05 1.11
N ASP A 19 -8.22 15.07 0.50
CA ASP A 19 -8.55 14.58 -0.83
C ASP A 19 -9.17 13.18 -0.80
N THR A 20 -10.02 12.91 -1.77
CA THR A 20 -10.59 11.58 -2.01
C THR A 20 -10.29 11.15 -3.43
N TYR A 21 -9.49 10.11 -3.59
CA TYR A 21 -9.16 9.48 -4.86
C TYR A 21 -10.07 8.27 -5.06
N VAL A 22 -10.93 8.31 -6.07
CA VAL A 22 -11.92 7.26 -6.31
C VAL A 22 -11.38 6.28 -7.36
N PHE A 23 -11.65 4.98 -7.17
CA PHE A 23 -11.30 3.94 -8.14
C PHE A 23 -12.43 2.95 -8.33
N ASN A 24 -12.62 2.51 -9.58
CA ASN A 24 -13.56 1.45 -9.96
C ASN A 24 -12.85 0.42 -10.84
N SER A 25 -13.50 -0.72 -11.07
CA SER A 25 -12.94 -1.74 -11.97
C SER A 25 -13.02 -1.27 -13.43
N GLY A 26 -12.01 -1.62 -14.21
CA GLY A 26 -11.81 -1.17 -15.59
C GLY A 26 -11.16 0.20 -15.70
N TRP A 27 -10.66 0.75 -14.59
CA TRP A 27 -10.01 2.06 -14.59
C TRP A 27 -8.54 2.02 -14.98
N GLY A 28 -7.92 0.84 -15.00
CA GLY A 28 -6.54 0.65 -15.45
C GLY A 28 -5.51 0.86 -14.33
N GLN A 29 -4.37 1.46 -14.68
CA GLN A 29 -3.20 1.53 -13.80
C GLN A 29 -2.84 2.97 -13.46
N ASP A 30 -3.36 3.41 -12.32
CA ASP A 30 -3.25 4.80 -11.90
C ASP A 30 -2.10 5.01 -10.91
N THR A 31 -1.60 6.23 -10.87
CA THR A 31 -0.54 6.68 -9.98
C THR A 31 -1.01 7.89 -9.19
N ILE A 32 -0.87 7.85 -7.86
CA ILE A 32 -1.14 8.96 -6.96
C ILE A 32 0.18 9.55 -6.47
N ASN A 33 0.30 10.87 -6.57
CA ASN A 33 1.23 11.66 -5.77
C ASN A 33 0.44 12.45 -4.72
N ASN A 34 0.46 11.96 -3.49
CA ASN A 34 -0.28 12.55 -2.38
C ASN A 34 0.59 13.47 -1.50
N TYR A 35 1.55 14.20 -2.09
CA TYR A 35 2.40 15.10 -1.30
C TYR A 35 1.58 16.24 -0.70
N ASP A 36 1.29 16.15 0.60
CA ASP A 36 0.66 17.24 1.36
C ASP A 36 1.30 17.43 2.74
N THR A 37 1.68 18.68 3.04
CA THR A 37 2.23 19.11 4.33
C THR A 37 1.23 19.87 5.20
N SER A 38 -0.02 20.01 4.74
CA SER A 38 -1.08 20.73 5.45
C SER A 38 -1.44 20.03 6.76
N SER A 39 -1.70 20.82 7.80
CA SER A 39 -2.09 20.28 9.10
C SER A 39 -3.53 19.79 9.10
N GLY A 40 -3.79 18.63 9.74
CA GLY A 40 -5.14 18.10 9.88
C GLY A 40 -5.74 17.51 8.60
N ARG A 41 -4.96 17.35 7.54
CA ARG A 41 -5.39 16.65 6.32
C ARG A 41 -5.73 15.18 6.57
N SER A 42 -6.70 14.68 5.82
CA SER A 42 -7.20 13.31 5.90
C SER A 42 -7.53 12.80 4.50
N ASP A 43 -6.55 12.19 3.85
CA ASP A 43 -6.67 11.72 2.47
C ASP A 43 -7.18 10.29 2.40
N VAL A 44 -7.99 10.03 1.38
CA VAL A 44 -8.76 8.81 1.24
C VAL A 44 -8.60 8.23 -0.15
N ILE A 45 -8.31 6.93 -0.24
CA ILE A 45 -8.62 6.14 -1.42
C ILE A 45 -10.01 5.52 -1.21
N ALA A 46 -10.92 5.71 -2.15
CA ALA A 46 -12.28 5.15 -2.09
C ALA A 46 -12.49 4.18 -3.26
N PHE A 47 -12.61 2.89 -2.95
CA PHE A 47 -13.03 1.90 -3.93
C PHE A 47 -14.55 1.92 -4.07
N GLY A 48 -15.03 1.99 -5.31
CA GLY A 48 -16.45 2.05 -5.63
C GLY A 48 -17.18 0.72 -5.41
N GLU A 49 -18.49 0.72 -5.72
CA GLU A 49 -19.35 -0.44 -5.54
C GLU A 49 -18.82 -1.66 -6.32
N GLY A 50 -18.99 -2.85 -5.71
CA GLY A 50 -18.55 -4.12 -6.32
C GLY A 50 -17.07 -4.44 -6.13
N ILE A 51 -16.27 -3.54 -5.53
CA ILE A 51 -14.91 -3.84 -5.06
C ILE A 51 -14.94 -3.97 -3.54
N THR A 52 -14.67 -5.17 -3.04
CA THR A 52 -14.56 -5.44 -1.59
C THR A 52 -13.11 -5.42 -1.14
N ALA A 53 -12.87 -5.31 0.17
CA ALA A 53 -11.53 -5.38 0.74
C ALA A 53 -10.79 -6.68 0.36
N THR A 54 -11.50 -7.79 0.19
CA THR A 54 -10.90 -9.07 -0.22
C THR A 54 -10.49 -9.12 -1.69
N ASP A 55 -11.03 -8.23 -2.53
CA ASP A 55 -10.68 -8.12 -3.95
C ASP A 55 -9.39 -7.32 -4.17
N VAL A 56 -8.89 -6.64 -3.13
CA VAL A 56 -7.69 -5.81 -3.19
C VAL A 56 -6.52 -6.54 -2.54
N ILE A 57 -5.40 -6.58 -3.25
CA ILE A 57 -4.11 -7.04 -2.75
C ILE A 57 -3.23 -5.82 -2.54
N ALA A 58 -2.77 -5.61 -1.32
CA ALA A 58 -1.80 -4.57 -0.99
C ALA A 58 -0.37 -5.15 -1.03
N THR A 59 0.54 -4.52 -1.75
CA THR A 59 1.97 -4.84 -1.74
C THR A 59 2.80 -3.56 -1.61
N ARG A 60 4.05 -3.72 -1.16
CA ARG A 60 5.03 -2.64 -1.09
C ARG A 60 6.14 -2.86 -2.11
N SER A 61 6.50 -1.81 -2.84
CA SER A 61 7.65 -1.81 -3.76
C SER A 61 8.54 -0.63 -3.44
N GLY A 62 9.64 -0.88 -2.70
CA GLY A 62 10.46 0.21 -2.18
C GLY A 62 9.62 1.08 -1.21
N GLU A 63 9.41 2.34 -1.54
CA GLU A 63 8.56 3.24 -0.74
C GLU A 63 7.12 3.38 -1.25
N ASP A 64 6.79 2.72 -2.37
CA ASP A 64 5.47 2.82 -2.98
C ASP A 64 4.52 1.78 -2.40
N LEU A 65 3.28 2.20 -2.17
CA LEU A 65 2.15 1.30 -1.92
C LEU A 65 1.50 0.95 -3.26
N ILE A 66 1.25 -0.34 -3.49
CA ILE A 66 0.53 -0.83 -4.66
C ILE A 66 -0.73 -1.54 -4.18
N LEU A 67 -1.90 -1.06 -4.61
CA LEU A 67 -3.19 -1.70 -4.37
C LEU A 67 -3.69 -2.27 -5.70
N SER A 68 -3.60 -3.59 -5.86
CA SER A 68 -4.01 -4.29 -7.09
C SER A 68 -5.35 -4.96 -6.92
N LEU A 69 -6.24 -4.84 -7.90
CA LEU A 69 -7.45 -5.66 -7.94
C LEU A 69 -7.11 -7.08 -8.40
N ARG A 70 -7.80 -8.08 -7.85
CA ARG A 70 -7.67 -9.50 -8.24
C ARG A 70 -8.10 -9.80 -9.69
N ASN A 71 -8.58 -8.82 -10.43
CA ASN A 71 -8.87 -8.95 -11.86
C ASN A 71 -7.62 -8.97 -12.75
N GLY A 72 -6.45 -8.65 -12.20
CA GLY A 72 -5.15 -8.76 -12.86
C GLY A 72 -4.80 -7.59 -13.80
N SER A 73 -5.64 -6.56 -13.91
CA SER A 73 -5.38 -5.40 -14.78
C SER A 73 -5.36 -4.08 -14.02
N ASP A 74 -6.26 -3.90 -13.05
CA ASP A 74 -6.43 -2.63 -12.37
C ASP A 74 -5.53 -2.53 -11.15
N LYS A 75 -4.86 -1.39 -11.00
CA LYS A 75 -4.06 -1.10 -9.81
C LYS A 75 -3.93 0.39 -9.55
N VAL A 76 -3.70 0.73 -8.29
CA VAL A 76 -3.35 2.08 -7.85
C VAL A 76 -1.98 2.04 -7.21
N THR A 77 -1.07 2.87 -7.68
CA THR A 77 0.26 3.05 -7.08
C THR A 77 0.31 4.38 -6.34
N VAL A 78 0.51 4.36 -5.02
CA VAL A 78 0.74 5.58 -4.24
C VAL A 78 2.23 5.77 -4.06
N GLN A 79 2.77 6.80 -4.72
CA GLN A 79 4.20 7.07 -4.71
C GLN A 79 4.67 7.50 -3.33
N TYR A 80 5.80 6.94 -2.87
CA TYR A 80 6.46 7.29 -1.62
C TYR A 80 5.59 7.15 -0.36
N TYR A 81 4.50 6.37 -0.42
CA TYR A 81 3.57 6.15 0.69
C TYR A 81 4.28 5.81 2.00
N PHE A 82 5.28 4.92 1.95
CA PHE A 82 5.99 4.44 3.13
C PHE A 82 7.16 5.33 3.56
N SER A 83 7.41 6.44 2.86
CA SER A 83 8.45 7.40 3.25
C SER A 83 8.25 7.87 4.70
N SER A 84 9.35 7.92 5.45
CA SER A 84 9.33 8.18 6.89
C SER A 84 8.36 7.26 7.63
N ASP A 85 8.37 5.97 7.30
CA ASP A 85 7.54 4.94 7.94
C ASP A 85 6.02 5.22 7.85
N ALA A 86 5.58 5.66 6.66
CA ALA A 86 4.20 6.10 6.37
C ALA A 86 3.67 7.20 7.30
N THR A 87 4.57 7.98 7.91
CA THR A 87 4.20 9.20 8.66
C THR A 87 4.44 10.48 7.84
N GLY A 88 5.12 10.35 6.69
CA GLY A 88 5.49 11.45 5.81
C GLY A 88 4.33 12.09 5.05
N PRO A 89 4.65 13.12 4.24
CA PRO A 89 3.65 13.94 3.55
C PRO A 89 2.91 13.17 2.45
N TYR A 90 3.46 12.06 1.95
CA TYR A 90 2.89 11.25 0.86
C TYR A 90 1.86 10.21 1.31
N ARG A 91 1.66 10.00 2.62
CA ARG A 91 0.77 8.94 3.11
C ARG A 91 -0.67 9.20 2.68
N ILE A 92 -1.42 8.16 2.36
CA ILE A 92 -2.90 8.17 2.37
C ILE A 92 -3.35 7.72 3.77
N ASP A 93 -4.29 8.43 4.38
CA ASP A 93 -4.70 8.16 5.76
C ASP A 93 -5.68 6.97 5.84
N GLN A 94 -6.53 6.78 4.83
CA GLN A 94 -7.50 5.68 4.78
C GLN A 94 -7.75 5.12 3.38
N VAL A 95 -7.95 3.81 3.30
CA VAL A 95 -8.57 3.13 2.15
C VAL A 95 -9.98 2.71 2.58
N ARG A 96 -11.01 3.14 1.84
CA ARG A 96 -12.42 2.88 2.16
C ARG A 96 -13.09 2.06 1.07
N PHE A 97 -14.00 1.19 1.50
CA PHE A 97 -14.81 0.33 0.65
C PHE A 97 -16.29 0.64 0.82
N ALA A 98 -17.11 0.31 -0.19
CA ALA A 98 -18.54 0.62 -0.21
C ALA A 98 -19.34 -0.04 0.93
N ASP A 99 -18.85 -1.16 1.50
CA ASP A 99 -19.47 -1.86 2.63
C ASP A 99 -19.15 -1.24 4.00
N GLY A 100 -18.37 -0.15 4.03
CA GLY A 100 -17.92 0.53 5.24
C GLY A 100 -16.62 -0.02 5.81
N THR A 101 -16.05 -1.07 5.23
CA THR A 101 -14.69 -1.53 5.59
C THR A 101 -13.69 -0.41 5.32
N THR A 102 -12.75 -0.22 6.25
CA THR A 102 -11.70 0.79 6.14
C THR A 102 -10.36 0.18 6.55
N TRP A 103 -9.31 0.46 5.78
CA TRP A 103 -7.92 0.24 6.19
C TRP A 103 -7.30 1.58 6.56
N ASP A 104 -6.82 1.70 7.78
CA ASP A 104 -5.95 2.80 8.19
C ASP A 104 -4.49 2.48 7.85
N VAL A 105 -3.58 3.40 8.18
CA VAL A 105 -2.14 3.23 7.94
C VAL A 105 -1.60 1.95 8.61
N ALA A 106 -2.05 1.62 9.83
CA ALA A 106 -1.58 0.43 10.53
C ALA A 106 -2.06 -0.86 9.85
N ALA A 107 -3.31 -0.89 9.38
CA ALA A 107 -3.84 -2.00 8.61
C ALA A 107 -3.11 -2.16 7.27
N VAL A 108 -2.85 -1.06 6.54
CA VAL A 108 -2.07 -1.11 5.29
C VAL A 108 -0.67 -1.66 5.53
N LYS A 109 0.02 -1.20 6.59
CA LYS A 109 1.33 -1.73 6.98
C LYS A 109 1.33 -3.23 7.22
N ALA A 110 0.36 -3.73 7.99
CA ALA A 110 0.23 -5.16 8.24
C ALA A 110 -0.09 -5.96 6.96
N LEU A 111 -0.95 -5.42 6.09
CA LEU A 111 -1.35 -6.08 4.85
C LEU A 111 -0.18 -6.27 3.86
N VAL A 112 0.72 -5.28 3.75
CA VAL A 112 1.88 -5.39 2.85
C VAL A 112 3.01 -6.27 3.40
N GLN A 113 2.94 -6.70 4.66
CA GLN A 113 3.88 -7.63 5.28
C GLN A 113 3.42 -9.10 5.19
N VAL A 114 2.25 -9.37 4.59
CA VAL A 114 1.74 -10.74 4.42
C VAL A 114 2.58 -11.46 3.36
N PRO A 115 3.33 -12.51 3.72
CA PRO A 115 4.12 -13.28 2.76
C PRO A 115 3.25 -14.14 1.85
N THR A 116 3.83 -14.56 0.73
CA THR A 116 3.32 -15.56 -0.18
C THR A 116 4.23 -16.79 -0.18
N SER A 117 3.96 -17.78 -1.04
CA SER A 117 4.88 -18.89 -1.28
C SER A 117 5.81 -18.63 -2.49
N GLY A 118 5.89 -17.37 -2.92
CA GLY A 118 6.68 -16.92 -4.05
C GLY A 118 7.81 -16.01 -3.55
N ALA A 119 8.55 -15.40 -4.48
CA ALA A 119 9.59 -14.44 -4.09
C ALA A 119 8.96 -13.13 -3.61
N ASP A 120 9.20 -12.79 -2.34
CA ASP A 120 8.63 -11.62 -1.68
C ASP A 120 9.68 -10.55 -1.33
N ASN A 121 9.21 -9.31 -1.24
CA ASN A 121 9.96 -8.21 -0.64
C ASN A 121 9.21 -7.74 0.59
N LEU A 122 9.69 -8.12 1.78
CA LEU A 122 9.06 -7.79 3.05
C LEU A 122 9.92 -6.77 3.80
N TYR A 123 9.21 -5.85 4.46
CA TYR A 123 9.80 -4.68 5.10
C TYR A 123 9.20 -4.53 6.49
N GLY A 124 10.06 -4.50 7.50
CA GLY A 124 9.75 -4.05 8.84
C GLY A 124 9.62 -2.53 8.89
N TYR A 125 9.65 -2.01 10.10
CA TYR A 125 9.43 -0.62 10.46
C TYR A 125 10.43 -0.22 11.55
N ALA A 126 10.10 0.81 12.34
CA ALA A 126 10.96 1.22 13.47
C ALA A 126 10.71 0.41 14.77
N SER A 127 9.89 -0.64 14.70
CA SER A 127 9.50 -1.51 15.81
C SER A 127 10.33 -2.79 15.84
N ASP A 128 10.24 -3.55 16.94
CA ASP A 128 10.74 -4.92 16.98
C ASP A 128 9.81 -5.82 16.14
N ASP A 129 10.21 -6.16 14.91
CA ASP A 129 9.34 -6.83 13.95
C ASP A 129 9.63 -8.33 13.81
N VAL A 130 8.62 -9.08 13.34
CA VAL A 130 8.76 -10.48 12.96
C VAL A 130 8.33 -10.64 11.52
N LEU A 131 9.28 -10.96 10.63
CA LEU A 131 9.01 -11.24 9.23
C LEU A 131 9.30 -12.72 8.94
N ASN A 132 8.40 -13.36 8.18
CA ASN A 132 8.60 -14.71 7.67
C ASN A 132 8.41 -14.72 6.16
N GLY A 133 9.43 -15.17 5.41
CA GLY A 133 9.42 -15.31 3.94
C GLY A 133 8.64 -16.52 3.42
N LEU A 134 8.45 -17.56 4.24
CA LEU A 134 7.86 -18.84 3.83
C LEU A 134 8.69 -19.59 2.77
N ASP A 135 8.07 -20.03 1.68
CA ASP A 135 8.77 -20.62 0.55
C ASP A 135 9.05 -19.50 -0.46
N GLY A 136 10.22 -19.45 -1.08
CA GLY A 136 10.52 -18.36 -2.01
C GLY A 136 12.00 -18.04 -2.07
N ASN A 137 12.37 -17.06 -2.88
CA ASN A 137 13.69 -16.44 -2.76
C ASN A 137 13.41 -15.02 -2.27
N ASP A 138 13.41 -14.83 -0.97
CA ASP A 138 12.83 -13.64 -0.37
C ASP A 138 13.86 -12.59 -0.04
N THR A 139 13.40 -11.34 0.03
CA THR A 139 14.17 -10.24 0.59
C THR A 139 13.44 -9.64 1.77
N LEU A 140 14.00 -9.81 2.97
CA LEU A 140 13.43 -9.30 4.21
C LEU A 140 14.34 -8.19 4.76
N ARG A 141 13.75 -7.07 5.17
CA ARG A 141 14.46 -5.95 5.82
C ARG A 141 13.80 -5.63 7.14
N GLY A 142 14.51 -5.78 8.26
CA GLY A 142 13.95 -5.46 9.59
C GLY A 142 13.86 -3.95 9.85
N TYR A 143 14.82 -3.19 9.33
CA TYR A 143 15.07 -1.78 9.65
C TYR A 143 15.53 -1.55 11.09
N ALA A 144 14.77 -0.83 11.92
CA ALA A 144 15.22 -0.39 13.24
C ALA A 144 14.40 -1.11 14.31
N GLY A 145 15.05 -1.63 15.34
CA GLY A 145 14.42 -2.49 16.34
C GLY A 145 15.27 -3.74 16.57
N ASN A 146 14.75 -4.66 17.37
CA ASN A 146 15.29 -6.00 17.55
C ASN A 146 14.46 -7.00 16.76
N ASP A 147 14.76 -7.15 15.47
CA ASP A 147 13.93 -7.90 14.55
C ASP A 147 14.22 -9.41 14.57
N THR A 148 13.19 -10.19 14.26
CA THR A 148 13.30 -11.62 13.96
C THR A 148 12.92 -11.86 12.49
N LEU A 149 13.91 -12.08 11.64
CA LEU A 149 13.72 -12.38 10.22
C LEU A 149 13.92 -13.87 9.96
N ARG A 150 12.91 -14.52 9.35
CA ARG A 150 12.98 -15.92 8.92
C ARG A 150 12.76 -15.97 7.42
N GLY A 151 13.77 -16.39 6.66
CA GLY A 151 13.60 -16.65 5.22
C GLY A 151 12.85 -17.95 4.93
N ASP A 152 12.92 -18.92 5.86
CA ASP A 152 12.39 -20.27 5.70
C ASP A 152 12.99 -20.99 4.47
N ALA A 153 12.23 -21.37 3.44
CA ALA A 153 12.70 -22.23 2.37
C ALA A 153 13.06 -21.46 1.09
N GLY A 154 14.33 -21.52 0.70
CA GLY A 154 14.82 -21.07 -0.60
C GLY A 154 16.11 -20.26 -0.46
N ALA A 155 16.36 -19.32 -1.38
CA ALA A 155 17.57 -18.52 -1.40
C ALA A 155 17.28 -17.06 -1.02
N ASP A 156 17.36 -16.78 0.28
CA ASP A 156 16.89 -15.52 0.85
C ASP A 156 18.01 -14.52 1.14
N THR A 157 17.63 -13.25 1.17
CA THR A 157 18.47 -12.13 1.60
C THR A 157 17.80 -11.40 2.77
N LEU A 158 18.48 -11.38 3.92
CA LEU A 158 17.97 -10.78 5.16
C LEU A 158 18.87 -9.59 5.57
N TYR A 159 18.27 -8.43 5.86
CA TYR A 159 18.98 -7.20 6.26
C TYR A 159 18.51 -6.66 7.61
#